data_AF-G0NTP4-F1
#
_entry.id   AF-G0NTP4-F1
#
_cell.length_a   1.000
_cell.length_b   1.000
_cell.length_c   1.000
_cell.angle_alpha   90.00
_cell.angle_beta   90.00
_cell.angle_gamma   90.00
#
_symmetry.space_group_name_H-M   'P 1'
#
loop_
_entity.id
_entity.type
_entity.pdbx_description
1 polymer ?
#
loop_
_entity_poly.entity_id
_entity_poly.type
_entity_poly.pdbx_seq_one_letter_code
_entity_poly.pdbx_strand_id
1 'polypeptide(L)'
;MPSEIAVRLRHDHITMSFFGTSYTKYQKIDNRCRIFINGRGDSIVNGDYMEVFKKDYIETLFLVARIEDFDRFHAKLSFDALQPPAEKPLNPADFHRFSDLLKTLETPDKKPLHVFVLDFSGMKIDVSCHIMSLVQPGFLKYVGIRSSYETMDYHAIYKSMVEMEQWKMAKNLCVKEKFDFPLVGLFNAERVDLHRKGITPADLTRLKEGLLENKTLDYFFINFPFLSDSTRYEAAFGQCHEEKEESKRWFFEVPDSQTKCLEFTYISNKLSHTSTTNQVRKHLQLIKFSRINKTGIENAAYR
;
A
#
# COMPACT_ATOMS: atom_id res chain seq x y z
N MET A 1 2.05 -14.20 14.99
CA MET A 1 1.58 -13.05 14.18
C MET A 1 2.79 -12.17 13.89
N PRO A 2 2.85 -11.45 12.76
CA PRO A 2 3.93 -10.52 12.47
C PRO A 2 4.01 -9.49 13.59
N SER A 3 5.24 -9.13 13.94
CA SER A 3 5.52 -8.11 14.92
C SER A 3 5.32 -6.75 14.26
N GLU A 4 4.26 -6.04 14.64
CA GLU A 4 3.92 -4.76 14.04
C GLU A 4 4.41 -3.58 14.89
N ILE A 5 5.11 -2.66 14.24
CA ILE A 5 5.33 -1.30 14.70
C ILE A 5 4.47 -0.40 13.82
N ALA A 6 3.46 0.21 14.42
CA ALA A 6 2.63 1.18 13.73
C ALA A 6 2.79 2.56 14.36
N VAL A 7 3.13 3.55 13.54
CA VAL A 7 3.23 4.95 13.92
C VAL A 7 2.06 5.69 13.26
N ARG A 8 1.29 6.41 14.07
CA ARG A 8 0.15 7.21 13.61
C ARG A 8 0.32 8.65 14.04
N LEU A 9 0.30 9.56 13.07
CA LEU A 9 0.23 10.99 13.35
C LEU A 9 -1.22 11.45 13.25
N ARG A 10 -1.69 12.17 14.27
CA ARG A 10 -3.03 12.76 14.35
C ARG A 10 -2.94 14.19 14.89
N HIS A 11 -4.06 14.89 14.92
CA HIS A 11 -4.13 16.23 15.51
C HIS A 11 -3.60 16.22 16.96
N ASP A 12 -2.55 17.00 17.20
CA ASP A 12 -1.86 17.19 18.50
C ASP A 12 -1.22 15.95 19.13
N HIS A 13 -1.07 14.83 18.41
CA HIS A 13 -0.37 13.67 18.98
C HIS A 13 0.20 12.68 17.95
N ILE A 14 1.21 11.93 18.39
CA ILE A 14 1.71 10.74 17.72
C ILE A 14 1.37 9.52 18.57
N THR A 15 0.94 8.44 17.94
CA THR A 15 0.77 7.13 18.59
C THR A 15 1.74 6.14 17.98
N MET A 16 2.42 5.37 18.80
CA MET A 16 3.31 4.30 18.40
C MET A 16 2.84 3.01 19.07
N SER A 17 2.47 1.99 18.31
CA SER A 17 2.06 0.70 18.85
C SER A 17 3.04 -0.41 18.49
N PHE A 18 3.27 -1.30 19.45
CA PHE A 18 4.16 -2.45 19.35
C PHE A 18 3.38 -3.74 19.54
N PHE A 19 3.54 -4.67 18.60
CA PHE A 19 2.97 -6.02 18.63
C PHE A 19 1.43 -6.04 18.75
N GLY A 20 0.76 -4.93 18.43
CA GLY A 20 -0.69 -4.77 18.55
C GLY A 20 -1.22 -4.78 20.00
N THR A 21 -0.36 -4.92 21.01
CA THR A 21 -0.76 -5.06 22.41
C THR A 21 -0.43 -3.85 23.25
N SER A 22 0.69 -3.19 22.96
CA SER A 22 1.11 -1.99 23.68
C SER A 22 1.11 -0.78 22.76
N TYR A 23 0.73 0.38 23.28
CA TYR A 23 0.89 1.64 22.57
C TYR A 23 1.34 2.77 23.49
N THR A 24 2.18 3.63 22.94
CA THR A 24 2.60 4.89 23.54
C THR A 24 2.00 6.04 22.74
N LYS A 25 1.31 6.95 23.41
CA LYS A 25 0.80 8.19 22.82
C LYS A 25 1.58 9.39 23.34
N TYR A 26 2.15 10.17 22.44
CA TYR A 26 2.88 11.40 22.68
C TYR A 26 1.96 12.57 22.34
N GLN A 27 1.37 13.21 23.35
CA GLN A 27 0.43 14.31 23.17
C GLN A 27 1.11 15.66 23.41
N LYS A 28 0.88 16.59 22.49
CA LYS A 28 1.33 17.98 22.57
C LYS A 28 0.59 18.71 23.70
N ILE A 29 1.34 19.36 24.60
CA ILE A 29 0.81 20.26 25.63
C ILE A 29 1.74 21.45 25.74
N ASP A 30 1.41 22.55 25.04
CA ASP A 30 2.28 23.73 24.94
C ASP A 30 3.72 23.33 24.53
N ASN A 31 4.71 23.59 25.40
CA ASN A 31 6.12 23.22 25.22
C ASN A 31 6.51 21.92 25.94
N ARG A 32 5.52 21.08 26.26
CA ARG A 32 5.70 19.79 26.96
C ARG A 32 5.03 18.67 26.18
N CYS A 33 5.38 17.45 26.54
CA CYS A 33 4.78 16.23 26.04
C CYS A 33 4.10 15.48 27.18
N ARG A 34 2.84 15.09 27.01
CA ARG A 34 2.18 14.11 27.87
C ARG A 34 2.26 12.74 27.21
N ILE A 35 2.81 11.78 27.93
CA ILE A 35 2.99 10.42 27.47
C ILE A 35 1.92 9.55 28.11
N PHE A 36 1.21 8.78 27.29
CA PHE A 36 0.32 7.73 27.76
C PHE A 36 0.87 6.38 27.34
N ILE A 37 0.93 5.42 28.25
CA ILE A 37 1.29 4.05 27.95
C ILE A 37 0.04 3.20 28.18
N ASN A 38 -0.40 2.50 27.14
CA ASN A 38 -1.61 1.65 27.17
C ASN A 38 -2.86 2.39 27.68
N GLY A 39 -2.97 3.68 27.36
CA GLY A 39 -4.10 4.54 27.71
C GLY A 39 -4.09 5.07 29.14
N ARG A 40 -3.10 4.72 29.96
CA ARG A 40 -2.88 5.32 31.27
C ARG A 40 -1.95 6.52 31.11
N GLY A 41 -2.36 7.66 31.66
CA GLY A 41 -1.56 8.88 31.63
C GLY A 41 -0.41 8.73 32.61
N ASP A 42 0.78 8.46 32.09
CA ASP A 42 1.87 7.95 32.93
C ASP A 42 2.93 9.03 33.21
N SER A 43 3.06 10.05 32.37
CA SER A 43 3.98 11.16 32.66
C SER A 43 3.72 12.43 31.82
N ILE A 44 4.20 13.55 32.35
CA ILE A 44 4.40 14.79 31.59
C ILE A 44 5.90 15.06 31.60
N VAL A 45 6.51 15.14 30.43
CA VAL A 45 7.93 15.40 30.25
C VAL A 45 8.13 16.78 29.61
N ASN A 46 9.23 17.43 29.97
CA ASN A 46 9.63 18.67 29.30
C ASN A 46 10.15 18.36 27.90
N GLY A 47 9.80 19.20 26.93
CA GLY A 47 10.22 19.06 25.54
C GLY A 47 9.06 18.87 24.57
N ASP A 48 9.38 19.09 23.30
CA ASP A 48 8.43 18.90 22.20
C ASP A 48 8.12 17.42 21.99
N TYR A 49 6.84 17.11 21.77
CA TYR A 49 6.34 15.73 21.64
C TYR A 49 6.95 14.96 20.46
N MET A 50 7.44 15.63 19.41
CA MET A 50 8.11 14.97 18.29
C MET A 50 9.52 14.53 18.67
N GLU A 51 10.25 15.34 19.42
CA GLU A 51 11.60 14.99 19.88
C GLU A 51 11.55 13.84 20.90
N VAL A 52 10.56 13.86 21.79
CA VAL A 52 10.30 12.74 22.71
C VAL A 52 9.97 11.47 21.92
N PHE A 53 9.06 11.55 20.95
CA PHE A 53 8.75 10.44 20.05
C PHE A 53 10.00 9.94 19.29
N LYS A 54 10.83 10.83 18.75
CA LYS A 54 12.03 10.48 17.97
C LYS A 54 12.96 9.59 18.78
N LYS A 55 13.22 9.98 20.04
CA LYS A 55 14.10 9.23 20.93
C LYS A 55 13.58 7.80 21.14
N ASP A 56 12.31 7.68 21.56
CA ASP A 56 11.70 6.39 21.86
C ASP A 56 11.56 5.50 20.60
N TYR A 57 11.30 6.12 19.44
CA TYR A 57 11.22 5.43 18.16
C TYR A 57 12.58 4.88 17.71
N ILE A 58 13.66 5.67 17.84
CA ILE A 58 15.03 5.21 17.53
C ILE A 58 15.40 4.03 18.41
N GLU A 59 15.18 4.14 19.73
CA GLU A 59 15.44 3.03 20.67
C GLU A 59 14.68 1.77 20.25
N THR A 60 13.46 1.92 19.75
CA THR A 60 12.71 0.76 19.27
C THR A 60 13.22 0.21 17.95
N LEU A 61 13.67 1.05 17.01
CA LEU A 61 14.35 0.57 15.81
C LEU A 61 15.63 -0.21 16.15
N PHE A 62 16.38 0.22 17.16
CA PHE A 62 17.53 -0.53 17.69
C PHE A 62 17.12 -1.92 18.17
N LEU A 63 15.99 -2.04 18.86
CA LEU A 63 15.48 -3.35 19.28
C LEU A 63 15.15 -4.22 18.07
N VAL A 64 14.45 -3.69 17.06
CA VAL A 64 14.11 -4.44 15.83
C VAL A 64 15.35 -4.90 15.09
N ALA A 65 16.35 -4.04 14.95
CA ALA A 65 17.59 -4.35 14.24
C ALA A 65 18.44 -5.42 14.95
N ARG A 66 18.26 -5.64 16.26
CA ARG A 66 19.02 -6.59 17.08
C ARG A 66 18.37 -7.95 17.28
N ILE A 67 17.16 -8.18 16.78
CA ILE A 67 16.48 -9.47 16.93
C ILE A 67 17.13 -10.47 15.96
N GLU A 68 18.17 -11.18 16.40
CA GLU A 68 18.97 -12.10 15.57
C GLU A 68 18.19 -13.33 15.07
N ASP A 69 17.08 -13.70 15.71
CA ASP A 69 16.21 -14.82 15.30
C ASP A 69 15.22 -14.40 14.20
N PHE A 70 15.78 -13.86 13.10
CA PHE A 70 15.06 -13.22 12.00
C PHE A 70 14.17 -14.17 11.20
N ASP A 71 14.48 -15.46 11.16
CA ASP A 71 13.66 -16.46 10.46
C ASP A 71 12.26 -16.58 11.06
N ARG A 72 12.05 -16.10 12.29
CA ARG A 72 10.75 -16.10 12.98
C ARG A 72 10.12 -14.72 13.11
N PHE A 73 10.91 -13.65 12.95
CA PHE A 73 10.44 -12.29 13.21
C PHE A 73 10.09 -11.55 11.92
N HIS A 74 8.82 -11.63 11.54
CA HIS A 74 8.30 -10.87 10.40
C HIS A 74 7.93 -9.46 10.87
N ALA A 75 8.89 -8.53 10.84
CA ALA A 75 8.62 -7.14 11.20
C ALA A 75 7.73 -6.46 10.16
N LYS A 76 6.66 -5.80 10.62
CA LYS A 76 5.84 -4.88 9.85
C LYS A 76 6.05 -3.47 10.39
N LEU A 77 6.44 -2.54 9.51
CA LEU A 77 6.43 -1.11 9.82
C LEU A 77 5.27 -0.45 9.09
N SER A 78 4.43 0.27 9.84
CA SER A 78 3.33 1.04 9.29
C SER A 78 3.40 2.49 9.74
N PHE A 79 3.19 3.42 8.80
CA PHE A 79 3.10 4.84 9.04
C PHE A 79 1.78 5.36 8.49
N ASP A 80 0.99 6.00 9.35
CA ASP A 80 -0.34 6.47 8.99
C ASP A 80 -0.56 7.90 9.48
N ALA A 81 -0.63 8.84 8.55
CA ALA A 81 -1.07 10.21 8.76
C ALA A 81 -2.37 10.52 8.00
N LEU A 82 -3.09 9.50 7.53
CA LEU A 82 -4.39 9.67 6.92
C LEU A 82 -5.40 10.09 7.98
N GLN A 83 -6.07 11.21 7.76
CA GLN A 83 -7.07 11.73 8.69
C GLN A 83 -8.39 10.96 8.59
N PRO A 84 -8.90 10.36 9.67
CA PRO A 84 -10.24 9.79 9.70
C PRO A 84 -11.32 10.90 9.65
N PRO A 85 -12.48 10.69 9.00
CA PRO A 85 -13.52 11.70 8.86
C PRO A 85 -14.06 12.29 10.18
N ALA A 86 -14.01 11.52 11.25
CA ALA A 86 -14.49 11.93 12.58
C ALA A 86 -13.47 12.70 13.42
N GLU A 87 -12.23 12.85 12.93
CA GLU A 87 -11.14 13.48 13.67
C GLU A 87 -10.83 14.89 13.17
N LYS A 88 -10.26 15.72 14.05
CA LYS A 88 -9.81 17.06 13.70
C LYS A 88 -8.75 17.02 12.58
N PRO A 89 -8.72 18.03 11.69
CA PRO A 89 -7.69 18.15 10.67
C PRO A 89 -6.28 18.12 11.25
N LEU A 90 -5.41 17.36 10.60
CA LEU A 90 -3.99 17.36 10.95
C LEU A 90 -3.43 18.77 10.73
N ASN A 91 -2.69 19.28 11.72
CA ASN A 91 -2.02 20.56 11.58
C ASN A 91 -0.92 20.45 10.50
N PRO A 92 -0.95 21.29 9.44
CA PRO A 92 0.05 21.21 8.37
C PRO A 92 1.50 21.40 8.85
N ALA A 93 1.72 22.26 9.84
CA ALA A 93 3.05 22.48 10.42
C ALA A 93 3.54 21.24 11.16
N ASP A 94 2.65 20.57 11.92
CA ASP A 94 3.01 19.34 12.60
C ASP A 94 3.26 18.19 11.58
N PHE A 95 2.49 18.12 10.49
CA PHE A 95 2.76 17.16 9.42
C PHE A 95 4.12 17.40 8.75
N HIS A 96 4.48 18.65 8.51
CA HIS A 96 5.78 19.01 7.94
C HIS A 96 6.92 18.58 8.86
N ARG A 97 6.87 18.98 10.14
CA ARG A 97 7.91 18.64 11.12
C ARG A 97 8.04 17.12 11.30
N PHE A 98 6.93 16.39 11.33
CA PHE A 98 6.95 14.93 11.39
C PHE A 98 7.59 14.31 10.15
N SER A 99 7.28 14.82 8.96
CA SER A 99 7.90 14.36 7.71
C SER A 99 9.42 14.58 7.73
N ASP A 100 9.87 15.76 8.18
CA ASP A 100 11.30 16.06 8.29
C ASP A 100 11.99 15.14 9.29
N LEU A 101 11.38 14.94 10.45
CA LEU A 101 11.87 14.00 11.46
C LEU A 101 12.07 12.61 10.87
N LEU A 102 11.08 12.07 10.15
CA LEU A 102 11.19 10.74 9.57
C LEU A 102 12.28 10.63 8.49
N LYS A 103 12.58 11.71 7.76
CA LYS A 103 13.71 11.77 6.82
C LYS A 103 15.08 11.79 7.51
N THR A 104 15.13 12.20 8.78
CA THR A 104 16.37 12.14 9.57
C THR A 104 16.60 10.78 10.23
N LEU A 105 15.69 9.81 10.03
CA LEU A 105 15.88 8.48 10.59
C LEU A 105 17.03 7.78 9.87
N GLU A 106 17.93 7.24 10.67
CA GLU A 106 19.03 6.39 10.21
C GLU A 106 18.90 5.04 10.88
N THR A 107 19.53 4.01 10.30
CA THR A 107 19.51 2.71 10.93
C THR A 107 20.56 2.60 12.04
N PRO A 108 20.24 1.86 13.12
CA PRO A 108 21.20 1.39 14.11
C PRO A 108 22.50 0.88 13.49
N ASP A 109 23.64 1.45 13.89
CA ASP A 109 24.97 1.03 13.44
C ASP A 109 25.13 0.96 11.89
N LYS A 110 24.30 1.73 11.15
CA LYS A 110 24.20 1.69 9.68
C LYS A 110 23.85 0.31 9.10
N LYS A 111 23.26 -0.58 9.91
CA LYS A 111 22.79 -1.90 9.47
C LYS A 111 21.39 -1.78 8.87
N PRO A 112 21.10 -2.31 7.68
CA PRO A 112 19.76 -2.23 7.12
C PRO A 112 18.72 -2.96 7.97
N LEU A 113 17.46 -2.51 7.90
CA LEU A 113 16.35 -3.09 8.67
C LEU A 113 15.80 -4.34 7.98
N HIS A 114 15.61 -5.43 8.72
CA HIS A 114 14.92 -6.62 8.21
C HIS A 114 13.40 -6.47 8.36
N VAL A 115 12.77 -5.84 7.38
CA VAL A 115 11.33 -5.55 7.38
C VAL A 115 10.64 -6.31 6.25
N PHE A 116 9.57 -7.03 6.59
CA PHE A 116 8.79 -7.82 5.63
C PHE A 116 7.66 -7.02 4.99
N VAL A 117 7.11 -6.06 5.73
CA VAL A 117 5.95 -5.28 5.33
C VAL A 117 6.22 -3.82 5.61
N LEU A 118 6.19 -2.99 4.57
CA LEU A 118 6.11 -1.54 4.68
C LEU A 118 4.71 -1.09 4.27
N ASP A 119 4.07 -0.26 5.09
CA ASP A 119 2.75 0.28 4.81
C ASP A 119 2.65 1.76 5.15
N PHE A 120 2.50 2.60 4.13
CA PHE A 120 2.42 4.05 4.23
C PHE A 120 1.02 4.52 3.87
N SER A 121 0.38 5.28 4.75
CA SER A 121 -0.94 5.87 4.52
C SER A 121 -0.91 7.35 4.86
N GLY A 122 -1.27 8.23 3.92
CA GLY A 122 -1.22 9.68 4.15
C GLY A 122 0.20 10.23 4.35
N MET A 123 1.23 9.58 3.80
CA MET A 123 2.62 10.02 3.95
C MET A 123 3.11 10.80 2.71
N LYS A 124 4.08 11.69 2.88
CA LYS A 124 4.80 12.24 1.71
C LYS A 124 5.63 11.14 1.05
N ILE A 125 5.70 11.12 -0.28
CA ILE A 125 6.40 10.04 -0.98
C ILE A 125 7.91 10.03 -0.71
N ASP A 126 8.53 11.19 -0.56
CA ASP A 126 9.96 11.29 -0.22
C ASP A 126 10.28 10.64 1.13
N VAL A 127 9.38 10.73 2.12
CA VAL A 127 9.48 10.01 3.39
C VAL A 127 9.38 8.50 3.15
N SER A 128 8.39 8.04 2.39
CA SER A 128 8.22 6.61 2.09
C SER A 128 9.45 6.03 1.37
N CYS A 129 10.01 6.78 0.42
CA CYS A 129 11.22 6.46 -0.32
C CYS A 129 12.44 6.37 0.61
N HIS A 130 12.61 7.35 1.50
CA HIS A 130 13.67 7.35 2.52
C HIS A 130 13.58 6.13 3.43
N ILE A 131 12.41 5.86 4.03
CA ILE A 131 12.23 4.71 4.92
C ILE A 131 12.48 3.38 4.19
N MET A 132 12.05 3.26 2.93
CA MET A 132 12.33 2.07 2.12
C MET A 132 13.83 1.85 1.90
N SER A 133 14.61 2.92 1.72
CA SER A 133 16.07 2.82 1.56
C SER A 133 16.78 2.26 2.80
N LEU A 134 16.16 2.36 3.98
CA LEU A 134 16.68 1.81 5.22
C LEU A 134 16.49 0.29 5.33
N VAL A 135 15.67 -0.33 4.48
CA VAL A 135 15.34 -1.76 4.54
C VAL A 135 16.35 -2.61 3.78
N GLN A 136 16.70 -3.78 4.30
CA GLN A 136 17.56 -4.76 3.64
C GLN A 136 16.89 -5.31 2.37
N PRO A 137 17.55 -5.27 1.19
CA PRO A 137 17.07 -5.94 -0.01
C PRO A 137 16.76 -7.43 0.22
N GLY A 138 15.70 -7.94 -0.42
CA GLY A 138 15.29 -9.36 -0.37
C GLY A 138 14.36 -9.76 0.79
N PHE A 139 14.32 -8.96 1.86
CA PHE A 139 13.43 -9.19 3.01
C PHE A 139 12.02 -8.66 2.78
N LEU A 140 11.90 -7.51 2.12
CA LEU A 140 10.62 -6.85 1.89
C LEU A 140 9.72 -7.70 0.99
N LYS A 141 8.56 -8.13 1.52
CA LYS A 141 7.57 -8.94 0.79
C LYS A 141 6.33 -8.14 0.39
N TYR A 142 6.02 -7.07 1.10
CA TYR A 142 4.86 -6.22 0.84
C TYR A 142 5.21 -4.74 0.95
N VAL A 143 4.75 -3.96 -0.02
CA VAL A 143 4.76 -2.49 0.00
C VAL A 143 3.35 -1.97 -0.21
N GLY A 144 2.87 -1.19 0.76
CA GLY A 144 1.64 -0.42 0.68
C GLY A 144 1.93 1.06 0.66
N ILE A 145 1.40 1.79 -0.32
CA ILE A 145 1.38 3.25 -0.35
C ILE A 145 -0.05 3.67 -0.64
N ARG A 146 -0.66 4.42 0.27
CA ARG A 146 -2.07 4.84 0.17
C ARG A 146 -2.19 6.33 0.44
N SER A 147 -2.86 7.03 -0.46
CA SER A 147 -3.19 8.45 -0.29
C SER A 147 -1.99 9.31 0.09
N SER A 148 -0.86 9.12 -0.57
CA SER A 148 0.34 9.93 -0.37
C SER A 148 0.09 11.40 -0.72
N TYR A 149 0.81 12.28 -0.03
CA TYR A 149 0.78 13.71 -0.31
C TYR A 149 1.77 14.05 -1.43
N GLU A 150 1.36 14.95 -2.32
CA GLU A 150 2.23 15.44 -3.39
C GLU A 150 3.45 16.15 -2.81
N THR A 151 4.62 15.84 -3.35
CA THR A 151 5.88 16.53 -3.06
C THR A 151 6.38 17.17 -4.34
N MET A 152 7.24 18.18 -4.22
CA MET A 152 8.04 18.61 -5.37
C MET A 152 8.81 17.39 -5.91
N ASP A 153 8.90 17.28 -7.24
CA ASP A 153 9.58 16.19 -7.95
C ASP A 153 9.04 14.78 -7.69
N TYR A 154 7.74 14.66 -7.36
CA TYR A 154 7.04 13.39 -7.13
C TYR A 154 7.42 12.28 -8.14
N HIS A 155 7.45 12.62 -9.44
CA HIS A 155 7.78 11.65 -10.50
C HIS A 155 9.22 11.12 -10.39
N ALA A 156 10.19 11.99 -10.08
CA ALA A 156 11.59 11.60 -9.93
C ALA A 156 11.77 10.74 -8.67
N ILE A 157 11.08 11.06 -7.58
CA ILE A 157 11.12 10.28 -6.34
C ILE A 157 10.55 8.88 -6.56
N TYR A 158 9.40 8.76 -7.24
CA TYR A 158 8.84 7.45 -7.58
C TYR A 158 9.76 6.65 -8.49
N LYS A 159 10.36 7.30 -9.49
CA LYS A 159 11.32 6.65 -10.37
C LYS A 159 12.49 6.06 -9.58
N SER A 160 13.07 6.84 -8.67
CA SER A 160 14.12 6.36 -7.76
C SER A 160 13.64 5.19 -6.90
N MET A 161 12.44 5.30 -6.33
CA MET A 161 11.85 4.27 -5.47
C MET A 161 11.64 2.93 -6.20
N VAL A 162 11.13 2.94 -7.44
CA VAL A 162 10.93 1.69 -8.21
C VAL A 162 12.24 1.09 -8.72
N GLU A 163 13.31 1.88 -8.78
CA GLU A 163 14.65 1.42 -9.14
C GLU A 163 15.40 0.76 -7.96
N MET A 164 14.89 0.87 -6.73
CA MET A 164 15.44 0.23 -5.54
C MET A 164 15.29 -1.30 -5.58
N GLU A 165 16.32 -2.02 -5.11
CA GLU A 165 16.28 -3.49 -5.01
C GLU A 165 15.20 -3.98 -4.04
N GLN A 166 14.95 -3.22 -2.96
CA GLN A 166 13.87 -3.46 -2.00
C GLN A 166 12.50 -3.51 -2.70
N TRP A 167 12.26 -2.58 -3.63
CA TRP A 167 11.03 -2.52 -4.42
C TRP A 167 10.96 -3.68 -5.41
N LYS A 168 12.02 -3.89 -6.21
CA LYS A 168 12.05 -4.93 -7.25
C LYS A 168 11.87 -6.34 -6.69
N MET A 169 12.31 -6.59 -5.47
CA MET A 169 12.18 -7.88 -4.79
C MET A 169 10.88 -8.04 -4.00
N ALA A 170 10.07 -6.98 -3.87
CA ALA A 170 8.80 -7.05 -3.19
C ALA A 170 7.78 -7.85 -4.00
N LYS A 171 7.19 -8.86 -3.37
CA LYS A 171 6.22 -9.75 -4.01
C LYS A 171 4.83 -9.12 -4.15
N ASN A 172 4.47 -8.24 -3.22
CA ASN A 172 3.13 -7.67 -3.14
C ASN A 172 3.20 -6.15 -3.13
N LEU A 173 2.51 -5.52 -4.06
CA LEU A 173 2.43 -4.07 -4.19
C LEU A 173 0.98 -3.62 -4.08
N CYS A 174 0.73 -2.63 -3.21
CA CYS A 174 -0.56 -1.98 -3.05
C CYS A 174 -0.34 -0.47 -3.17
N VAL A 175 -0.66 0.10 -4.32
CA VAL A 175 -0.45 1.53 -4.61
C VAL A 175 -1.81 2.17 -4.82
N LYS A 176 -2.31 2.90 -3.83
CA LYS A 176 -3.64 3.53 -3.87
C LYS A 176 -3.50 5.03 -3.84
N GLU A 177 -3.03 5.55 -4.97
CA GLU A 177 -2.55 6.92 -5.08
C GLU A 177 -3.43 7.78 -5.97
N LYS A 178 -3.42 9.08 -5.67
CA LYS A 178 -4.12 10.08 -6.50
C LYS A 178 -3.31 10.52 -7.71
N PHE A 179 -2.02 10.20 -7.75
CA PHE A 179 -1.07 10.69 -8.74
C PHE A 179 -0.51 9.55 -9.59
N ASP A 180 0.06 9.93 -10.72
CA ASP A 180 0.63 8.99 -11.67
C ASP A 180 2.00 8.48 -11.21
N PHE A 181 2.14 7.16 -11.12
CA PHE A 181 3.38 6.48 -10.79
C PHE A 181 3.85 5.62 -11.99
N PRO A 182 5.16 5.32 -12.12
CA PRO A 182 5.68 4.52 -13.22
C PRO A 182 5.19 3.07 -13.21
N LEU A 183 4.50 2.64 -14.27
CA LEU A 183 3.92 1.29 -14.38
C LEU A 183 4.97 0.18 -14.48
N VAL A 184 6.15 0.48 -15.04
CA VAL A 184 7.23 -0.50 -15.26
C VAL A 184 7.73 -1.13 -13.96
N GLY A 185 7.61 -0.42 -12.83
CA GLY A 185 8.01 -0.91 -11.53
C GLY A 185 7.14 -2.04 -10.98
N LEU A 186 6.02 -2.38 -11.63
CA LEU A 186 5.06 -3.37 -11.13
C LEU A 186 5.30 -4.78 -11.65
N PHE A 187 6.06 -4.94 -12.73
CA PHE A 187 6.10 -6.20 -13.49
C PHE A 187 6.79 -7.35 -12.77
N ASN A 188 7.55 -7.09 -11.70
CA ASN A 188 8.22 -8.12 -10.90
C ASN A 188 7.36 -8.67 -9.76
N ALA A 189 6.23 -8.04 -9.45
CA ALA A 189 5.39 -8.42 -8.32
C ALA A 189 4.50 -9.63 -8.63
N GLU A 190 4.31 -10.51 -7.65
CA GLU A 190 3.36 -11.62 -7.71
C GLU A 190 1.91 -11.12 -7.54
N ARG A 191 1.71 -10.04 -6.76
CA ARG A 191 0.39 -9.46 -6.51
C ARG A 191 0.43 -7.94 -6.58
N VAL A 192 -0.48 -7.36 -7.34
CA VAL A 192 -0.60 -5.90 -7.50
C VAL A 192 -2.05 -5.45 -7.30
N ASP A 193 -2.26 -4.49 -6.40
CA ASP A 193 -3.51 -3.77 -6.20
C ASP A 193 -3.26 -2.27 -6.43
N LEU A 194 -3.79 -1.74 -7.52
CA LEU A 194 -3.51 -0.40 -8.00
C LEU A 194 -4.77 0.46 -8.05
N HIS A 195 -4.67 1.71 -7.62
CA HIS A 195 -5.66 2.75 -7.89
C HIS A 195 -4.94 3.95 -8.51
N ARG A 196 -5.39 4.39 -9.69
CA ARG A 196 -4.76 5.47 -10.45
C ARG A 196 -5.81 6.45 -10.96
N LYS A 197 -5.58 7.75 -10.78
CA LYS A 197 -6.52 8.81 -11.21
C LYS A 197 -6.56 9.00 -12.73
N GLY A 198 -5.46 8.76 -13.42
CA GLY A 198 -5.37 8.86 -14.88
C GLY A 198 -4.72 7.61 -15.43
N ILE A 199 -5.36 6.98 -16.40
CA ILE A 199 -4.70 5.94 -17.18
C ILE A 199 -5.16 6.07 -18.61
N THR A 200 -4.25 5.93 -19.57
CA THR A 200 -4.61 5.93 -20.99
C THR A 200 -4.85 4.49 -21.48
N PRO A 201 -5.54 4.30 -22.62
CA PRO A 201 -5.63 2.97 -23.23
C PRO A 201 -4.25 2.38 -23.55
N ALA A 202 -3.26 3.22 -23.93
CA ALA A 202 -1.90 2.79 -24.20
C ALA A 202 -1.18 2.29 -22.93
N ASP A 203 -1.34 2.99 -21.80
CA ASP A 203 -0.81 2.56 -20.50
C ASP A 203 -1.38 1.20 -20.08
N LEU A 204 -2.69 1.03 -20.27
CA LEU A 204 -3.41 -0.20 -19.99
C LEU A 204 -2.93 -1.36 -20.87
N THR A 205 -2.75 -1.14 -22.17
CA THR A 205 -2.17 -2.13 -23.08
C THR A 205 -0.77 -2.54 -22.65
N ARG A 206 0.08 -1.56 -22.32
CA ARG A 206 1.44 -1.82 -21.83
C ARG A 206 1.44 -2.60 -20.51
N LEU A 207 0.51 -2.29 -19.59
CA LEU A 207 0.32 -3.06 -18.36
C LEU A 207 -0.06 -4.50 -18.66
N LYS A 208 -1.07 -4.70 -19.50
CA LYS A 208 -1.53 -6.02 -19.92
C LYS A 208 -0.36 -6.83 -20.49
N GLU A 209 0.36 -6.29 -21.47
CA GLU A 209 1.49 -6.97 -22.10
C GLU A 209 2.59 -7.33 -21.10
N GLY A 210 3.07 -6.36 -20.31
CA GLY A 210 4.14 -6.59 -19.34
C GLY A 210 3.76 -7.54 -18.20
N LEU A 211 2.49 -7.57 -17.79
CA LEU A 211 2.00 -8.48 -16.75
C LEU A 211 1.79 -9.91 -17.25
N LEU A 212 1.38 -10.08 -18.52
CA LEU A 212 1.24 -11.41 -19.12
C LEU A 212 2.59 -12.11 -19.32
N GLU A 213 3.68 -11.35 -19.42
CA GLU A 213 5.05 -11.89 -19.45
C GLU A 213 5.53 -12.39 -18.08
N ASN A 214 4.92 -11.93 -16.97
CA ASN A 214 5.30 -12.33 -15.62
C ASN A 214 4.67 -13.67 -15.23
N LYS A 215 5.49 -14.73 -15.29
CA LYS A 215 5.11 -16.11 -14.91
C LYS A 215 4.74 -16.29 -13.43
N THR A 216 5.25 -15.41 -12.57
CA THR A 216 5.01 -15.47 -11.11
C THR A 216 3.77 -14.70 -10.68
N LEU A 217 3.18 -13.88 -11.57
CA LEU A 217 1.98 -13.12 -11.28
C LEU A 217 0.84 -14.05 -10.87
N ASP A 218 0.20 -13.74 -9.76
CA ASP A 218 -0.92 -14.46 -9.17
C ASP A 218 -2.19 -13.60 -9.15
N TYR A 219 -2.03 -12.30 -8.92
CA TYR A 219 -3.15 -11.38 -8.81
C TYR A 219 -2.79 -10.00 -9.35
N PHE A 220 -3.64 -9.45 -10.21
CA PHE A 220 -3.56 -8.06 -10.63
C PHE A 220 -4.95 -7.43 -10.58
N PHE A 221 -5.03 -6.28 -9.93
CA PHE A 221 -6.20 -5.44 -9.91
C PHE A 221 -5.80 -3.99 -10.14
N ILE A 222 -6.51 -3.30 -11.02
CA ILE A 222 -6.42 -1.85 -11.18
C ILE A 222 -7.81 -1.23 -11.14
N ASN A 223 -7.93 -0.16 -10.35
CA ASN A 223 -9.05 0.75 -10.35
C ASN A 223 -8.63 2.11 -10.95
N PHE A 224 -9.47 2.68 -11.80
CA PHE A 224 -9.27 4.00 -12.39
C PHE A 224 -10.61 4.72 -12.63
N PRO A 225 -10.66 6.07 -12.50
CA PRO A 225 -11.91 6.81 -12.53
C PRO A 225 -12.49 6.96 -13.94
N PHE A 226 -13.76 7.36 -13.98
CA PHE A 226 -14.53 7.71 -15.17
C PHE A 226 -13.74 8.67 -16.08
N LEU A 227 -13.40 8.21 -17.27
CA LEU A 227 -12.96 9.06 -18.38
C LEU A 227 -14.13 9.18 -19.36
N SER A 228 -14.32 10.36 -19.92
CA SER A 228 -15.47 10.73 -20.76
C SER A 228 -15.62 9.88 -22.04
N ASP A 229 -14.67 9.01 -22.36
CA ASP A 229 -14.66 8.19 -23.56
C ASP A 229 -14.36 6.71 -23.26
N SER A 230 -15.36 6.02 -22.68
CA SER A 230 -15.27 4.57 -22.43
C SER A 230 -15.10 3.74 -23.72
N THR A 231 -15.51 4.29 -24.88
CA THR A 231 -15.40 3.59 -26.16
C THR A 231 -13.96 3.36 -26.60
N ARG A 232 -13.03 4.26 -26.25
CA ARG A 232 -11.59 4.06 -26.49
C ARG A 232 -11.01 2.88 -25.72
N TYR A 233 -11.52 2.61 -24.52
CA TYR A 233 -11.08 1.48 -23.71
C TYR A 233 -11.59 0.17 -24.27
N GLU A 234 -12.87 0.12 -24.67
CA GLU A 234 -13.44 -1.05 -25.35
C GLU A 234 -12.76 -1.32 -26.69
N ALA A 235 -12.39 -0.28 -27.44
CA ALA A 235 -11.62 -0.45 -28.67
C ALA A 235 -10.24 -1.07 -28.41
N ALA A 236 -9.58 -0.76 -27.29
CA ALA A 236 -8.27 -1.30 -26.94
C ALA A 236 -8.35 -2.71 -26.32
N PHE A 237 -9.36 -2.96 -25.49
CA PHE A 237 -9.43 -4.14 -24.62
C PHE A 237 -10.50 -5.14 -25.04
N GLY A 238 -11.33 -4.79 -26.02
CA GLY A 238 -12.50 -5.56 -26.42
C GLY A 238 -13.71 -5.30 -25.52
N GLN A 239 -14.72 -6.14 -25.70
CA GLN A 239 -15.98 -6.07 -24.96
C GLN A 239 -15.74 -6.30 -23.46
N CYS A 240 -16.33 -5.45 -22.62
CA CYS A 240 -16.26 -5.58 -21.18
C CYS A 240 -17.39 -6.46 -20.62
N HIS A 241 -17.19 -6.99 -19.42
CA HIS A 241 -18.26 -7.54 -18.60
C HIS A 241 -18.90 -6.40 -17.79
N GLU A 242 -20.16 -6.11 -18.09
CA GLU A 242 -20.98 -5.18 -17.30
C GLU A 242 -21.72 -5.97 -16.21
N GLU A 243 -21.28 -5.86 -14.96
CA GLU A 243 -22.01 -6.46 -13.83
C GLU A 243 -23.12 -5.53 -13.30
N LYS A 244 -22.96 -4.21 -13.44
CA LYS A 244 -23.88 -3.14 -12.99
C LYS A 244 -23.67 -1.87 -13.82
N GLU A 245 -24.66 -0.98 -13.88
CA GLU A 245 -24.60 0.31 -14.60
C GLU A 245 -23.39 1.19 -14.23
N GLU A 246 -22.71 0.90 -13.12
CA GLU A 246 -21.65 1.72 -12.55
C GLU A 246 -20.25 1.09 -12.61
N SER A 247 -20.06 -0.11 -13.15
CA SER A 247 -18.72 -0.70 -13.28
C SER A 247 -18.55 -1.59 -14.49
N LYS A 248 -17.43 -1.41 -15.19
CA LYS A 248 -17.00 -2.23 -16.33
C LYS A 248 -15.78 -3.03 -15.93
N ARG A 249 -15.74 -4.31 -16.28
CA ARG A 249 -14.59 -5.18 -15.98
C ARG A 249 -14.07 -5.84 -17.24
N TRP A 250 -12.75 -5.94 -17.35
CA TRP A 250 -12.10 -6.76 -18.36
C TRP A 250 -11.27 -7.84 -17.66
N PHE A 251 -11.37 -9.06 -18.16
CA PHE A 251 -10.59 -10.19 -17.69
C PHE A 251 -9.70 -10.68 -18.81
N PHE A 252 -8.42 -10.83 -18.53
CA PHE A 252 -7.45 -11.40 -19.48
C PHE A 252 -6.89 -12.68 -18.90
N GLU A 253 -6.99 -13.78 -19.64
CA GLU A 253 -6.40 -15.05 -19.24
C GLU A 253 -4.87 -14.95 -19.28
N VAL A 254 -4.21 -15.47 -18.23
CA VAL A 254 -2.75 -15.56 -18.20
C VAL A 254 -2.33 -16.82 -18.98
N PRO A 255 -1.41 -16.72 -19.96
CA PRO A 255 -0.91 -17.87 -20.69
C PRO A 255 -0.44 -18.98 -19.74
N ASP A 256 -0.69 -20.23 -20.13
CA ASP A 256 -0.31 -21.44 -19.40
C ASP A 256 -0.91 -21.57 -17.98
N SER A 257 -1.89 -20.73 -17.63
CA SER A 257 -2.57 -20.80 -16.34
C SER A 257 -4.07 -21.03 -16.50
N GLN A 258 -4.56 -22.10 -15.90
CA GLN A 258 -6.00 -22.36 -15.86
C GLN A 258 -6.71 -21.57 -14.78
N THR A 259 -6.01 -20.99 -13.79
CA THR A 259 -6.68 -20.41 -12.60
C THR A 259 -6.39 -18.93 -12.41
N LYS A 260 -5.58 -18.31 -13.27
CA LYS A 260 -5.15 -16.91 -13.12
C LYS A 260 -5.72 -16.06 -14.24
N CYS A 261 -6.17 -14.87 -13.87
CA CYS A 261 -6.58 -13.83 -14.80
C CYS A 261 -6.12 -12.46 -14.30
N LEU A 262 -5.91 -11.54 -15.23
CA LEU A 262 -5.75 -10.11 -14.92
C LEU A 262 -7.14 -9.48 -14.82
N GLU A 263 -7.40 -8.73 -13.76
CA GLU A 263 -8.64 -7.98 -13.59
C GLU A 263 -8.38 -6.48 -13.78
N PHE A 264 -9.04 -5.90 -14.78
CA PHE A 264 -9.07 -4.47 -14.99
C PHE A 264 -10.48 -3.99 -14.68
N THR A 265 -10.61 -3.21 -13.60
CA THR A 265 -11.91 -2.77 -13.11
C THR A 265 -12.02 -1.26 -13.22
N TYR A 266 -13.00 -0.85 -14.01
CA TYR A 266 -13.44 0.52 -14.12
C TYR A 266 -14.61 0.75 -13.19
N ILE A 267 -14.57 1.84 -12.42
CA ILE A 267 -15.66 2.24 -11.52
C ILE A 267 -16.14 3.64 -11.92
N SER A 268 -17.39 3.70 -12.39
CA SER A 268 -18.10 4.94 -12.67
C SER A 268 -18.36 5.63 -11.33
N ASN A 269 -17.75 6.79 -11.13
CA ASN A 269 -17.62 7.42 -9.82
C ASN A 269 -18.89 8.14 -9.35
N LYS A 270 -20.10 7.67 -9.71
CA LYS A 270 -21.32 8.38 -9.31
C LYS A 270 -21.52 8.35 -7.79
N LEU A 271 -21.21 7.26 -7.09
CA LEU A 271 -21.28 7.23 -5.62
C LEU A 271 -20.31 6.20 -5.01
N SER A 272 -19.51 6.66 -4.04
CA SER A 272 -18.86 5.93 -2.94
C SER A 272 -17.40 5.46 -3.08
N HIS A 273 -16.55 6.08 -2.25
CA HIS A 273 -15.20 5.65 -1.88
C HIS A 273 -15.18 4.53 -0.82
N THR A 274 -16.27 3.77 -0.64
CA THR A 274 -16.38 2.82 0.48
C THR A 274 -16.60 1.38 0.03
N SER A 275 -15.55 0.57 0.24
CA SER A 275 -15.58 -0.89 0.43
C SER A 275 -15.56 -1.78 -0.82
N THR A 276 -14.34 -2.11 -1.30
CA THR A 276 -14.13 -3.12 -2.36
C THR A 276 -13.26 -4.31 -1.94
N THR A 277 -12.93 -4.48 -0.65
CA THR A 277 -12.08 -5.60 -0.22
C THR A 277 -12.86 -6.91 -0.01
N ASN A 278 -14.18 -6.85 0.21
CA ASN A 278 -15.01 -8.03 0.45
C ASN A 278 -15.56 -8.71 -0.83
N GLN A 279 -15.44 -8.10 -2.01
CA GLN A 279 -16.00 -8.65 -3.26
C GLN A 279 -15.05 -9.64 -3.97
N VAL A 280 -13.74 -9.46 -3.84
CA VAL A 280 -12.71 -10.33 -4.49
C VAL A 280 -12.78 -11.77 -3.95
N ARG A 281 -13.12 -11.98 -2.67
CA ARG A 281 -13.24 -13.31 -2.07
C ARG A 281 -14.47 -14.09 -2.57
N LYS A 282 -15.55 -13.41 -2.97
CA LYS A 282 -16.72 -14.03 -3.61
C LYS A 282 -16.46 -14.38 -5.08
N HIS A 283 -15.58 -13.65 -5.77
CA HIS A 283 -15.36 -13.83 -7.21
C HIS A 283 -14.45 -15.04 -7.54
N LEU A 284 -13.45 -15.36 -6.71
CA LEU A 284 -12.69 -16.62 -6.83
C LEU A 284 -13.56 -17.88 -6.63
N GLN A 285 -14.71 -17.75 -5.96
CA GLN A 285 -15.71 -18.82 -5.90
C GLN A 285 -16.58 -18.84 -7.18
N LEU A 286 -16.94 -17.69 -7.76
CA LEU A 286 -17.74 -17.62 -8.99
C LEU A 286 -16.98 -18.10 -10.24
N ILE A 287 -15.67 -17.87 -10.35
CA ILE A 287 -14.83 -18.44 -11.43
C ILE A 287 -14.78 -19.97 -11.34
N LYS A 288 -14.86 -20.55 -10.13
CA LYS A 288 -15.05 -22.01 -9.95
C LYS A 288 -16.43 -22.47 -10.40
N PHE A 289 -17.50 -21.71 -10.14
CA PHE A 289 -18.88 -22.09 -10.49
C PHE A 289 -19.20 -21.96 -11.99
N SER A 290 -18.68 -20.95 -12.70
CA SER A 290 -18.97 -20.78 -14.13
C SER A 290 -18.32 -21.87 -15.01
N ARG A 291 -17.20 -22.46 -14.57
CA ARG A 291 -16.54 -23.57 -15.28
C ARG A 291 -17.14 -24.96 -14.99
N ILE A 292 -17.76 -25.16 -13.83
CA ILE A 292 -18.56 -26.38 -13.56
C ILE A 292 -19.77 -26.45 -14.50
N ASN A 293 -20.39 -25.31 -14.81
CA ASN A 293 -21.53 -25.28 -15.74
C ASN A 293 -21.13 -25.42 -17.21
N LYS A 294 -19.96 -24.93 -17.64
CA LYS A 294 -19.48 -25.18 -19.02
C LYS A 294 -19.11 -26.65 -19.26
N THR A 295 -18.46 -27.32 -18.30
CA THR A 295 -18.10 -28.74 -18.42
C THR A 295 -19.29 -29.70 -18.22
N GLY A 296 -20.35 -29.27 -17.52
CA GLY A 296 -21.61 -30.01 -17.40
C GLY A 296 -22.51 -29.94 -18.63
N ILE A 297 -22.49 -28.82 -19.37
CA ILE A 297 -23.32 -28.64 -20.57
C ILE A 297 -22.70 -29.34 -21.80
N GLU A 298 -21.37 -29.40 -21.91
CA GLU A 298 -20.70 -30.11 -23.01
C GLU A 298 -20.77 -31.65 -22.88
N ASN A 299 -20.95 -32.20 -21.68
CA ASN A 299 -21.14 -33.65 -21.47
C ASN A 299 -22.60 -34.14 -21.62
N ALA A 300 -23.58 -33.22 -21.67
CA ALA A 300 -24.98 -33.55 -21.92
C ALA A 300 -25.36 -33.53 -23.41
N ALA A 301 -24.46 -33.05 -24.28
CA ALA A 301 -24.65 -33.02 -25.74
C ALA A 301 -24.07 -34.27 -26.46
N TYR A 302 -23.50 -35.23 -25.71
CA TYR A 302 -22.90 -36.47 -26.23
C TYR A 302 -23.35 -37.73 -25.45
N ARG A 303 -24.60 -37.78 -24.99
CA ARG A 303 -25.25 -39.00 -24.51
C ARG A 303 -26.64 -39.14 -25.10
#